data_AF-A0A9E4C6U2-F1
#
_entry.id   AF-A0A9E4C6U2-F1
#
_cell.length_a   1.000
_cell.length_b   1.000
_cell.length_c   1.000
_cell.angle_alpha   90.00
_cell.angle_beta   90.00
_cell.angle_gamma   90.00
#
_symmetry.space_group_name_H-M   'P 1'
#
loop_
_entity.id
_entity.type
_entity.pdbx_description
1 polymer ?
#
loop_
_entity_poly.entity_id
_entity_poly.type
_entity_poly.pdbx_seq_one_letter_code
_entity_poly.pdbx_strand_id
1 'polypeptide(L)'
;NELSREDEGIADIKLGRGGIIDIEFLTQYLLIQNGGAHPEIRVPNTYLALQALKEAGLLSDEDADALLAGYRFLRLVENRLRIGNAQSINIFLKTRHAMNMLARRMNFVDDIDGSANAKLLAQFEKNTEAVREVYEKIVVATT
;
A
#
# COMPACT_ATOMS: atom_id res chain seq x y z
N ASN A 1 -2.66 -12.74 -14.26
CA ASN A 1 -4.03 -12.19 -14.36
C ASN A 1 -4.29 -11.39 -13.10
N GLU A 2 -3.91 -10.11 -13.11
CA GLU A 2 -4.25 -9.18 -12.03
C GLU A 2 -5.77 -8.96 -12.05
N LEU A 3 -6.41 -8.98 -10.87
CA LEU A 3 -7.86 -8.85 -10.69
C LEU A 3 -8.33 -7.38 -10.72
N SER A 4 -7.40 -6.44 -10.90
CA SER A 4 -7.69 -5.01 -10.87
C SER A 4 -8.33 -4.54 -12.17
N ARG A 5 -9.23 -3.55 -12.06
CA ARG A 5 -9.71 -2.75 -13.20
C ARG A 5 -8.84 -1.50 -13.36
N GLU A 6 -7.52 -1.67 -13.28
CA GLU A 6 -6.61 -0.56 -13.55
C GLU A 6 -6.64 -0.23 -15.04
N ASP A 7 -6.92 1.03 -15.32
CA ASP A 7 -6.86 1.64 -16.65
C ASP A 7 -6.17 3.00 -16.46
N GLU A 8 -5.78 3.65 -17.54
CA GLU A 8 -4.97 4.88 -17.51
C GLU A 8 -5.59 5.98 -16.62
N GLY A 9 -6.92 6.00 -16.48
CA GLY A 9 -7.68 6.95 -15.66
C GLY A 9 -8.13 6.47 -14.28
N ILE A 10 -7.88 5.22 -13.89
CA ILE A 10 -8.48 4.59 -12.69
C ILE A 10 -7.41 3.83 -11.88
N ALA A 11 -7.38 4.04 -10.56
CA ALA A 11 -6.55 3.26 -9.64
C ALA A 11 -7.40 2.53 -8.60
N ASP A 12 -7.05 1.28 -8.29
CA ASP A 12 -7.64 0.49 -7.21
C ASP A 12 -6.62 0.32 -6.07
N ILE A 13 -6.87 0.94 -4.92
CA ILE A 13 -5.90 0.93 -3.80
C ILE A 13 -5.78 -0.42 -3.10
N LYS A 14 -6.73 -1.35 -3.33
CA LYS A 14 -6.71 -2.68 -2.72
C LYS A 14 -6.17 -3.71 -3.68
N LEU A 15 -6.79 -3.80 -4.85
CA LEU A 15 -6.54 -4.86 -5.83
C LEU A 15 -5.52 -4.47 -6.90
N GLY A 16 -5.21 -3.17 -7.04
CA GLY A 16 -4.19 -2.69 -7.97
C GLY A 16 -2.79 -3.16 -7.61
N ARG A 17 -1.88 -3.05 -8.59
CA ARG A 17 -0.48 -3.47 -8.42
C ARG A 17 0.18 -2.71 -7.27
N GLY A 18 0.76 -3.44 -6.31
CA GLY A 18 1.33 -2.83 -5.09
C GLY A 18 0.28 -2.30 -4.10
N GLY A 19 -0.97 -2.71 -4.26
CA GLY A 19 -2.08 -2.33 -3.40
C GLY A 19 -2.08 -3.03 -2.03
N ILE A 20 -3.10 -2.75 -1.22
CA ILE A 20 -3.23 -3.30 0.14
C ILE A 20 -3.22 -4.84 0.13
N ILE A 21 -3.83 -5.48 -0.87
CA ILE A 21 -3.91 -6.94 -0.93
C ILE A 21 -2.55 -7.58 -1.19
N ASP A 22 -1.69 -6.97 -2.00
CA ASP A 22 -0.31 -7.46 -2.20
C ASP A 22 0.45 -7.47 -0.85
N ILE A 23 0.32 -6.40 -0.06
CA ILE A 23 0.95 -6.31 1.28
C ILE A 23 0.38 -7.37 2.22
N GLU A 24 -0.94 -7.51 2.28
CA GLU A 24 -1.60 -8.46 3.19
C GLU A 24 -1.28 -9.90 2.84
N PHE A 25 -1.29 -10.25 1.55
CA PHE A 25 -0.93 -11.57 1.08
C PHE A 25 0.53 -11.88 1.38
N LEU A 26 1.46 -10.97 1.05
CA LEU A 26 2.88 -11.16 1.33
C LEU A 26 3.15 -11.33 2.83
N THR A 27 2.51 -10.50 3.67
CA THR A 27 2.63 -10.61 5.12
C THR A 27 2.15 -11.98 5.60
N GLN A 28 0.94 -12.39 5.19
CA GLN A 28 0.39 -13.70 5.57
C GLN A 28 1.24 -14.86 5.06
N TYR A 29 1.77 -14.77 3.85
CA TYR A 29 2.70 -15.75 3.29
C TYR A 29 3.93 -15.93 4.20
N LEU A 30 4.56 -14.82 4.60
CA LEU A 30 5.74 -14.86 5.49
C LEU A 30 5.39 -15.40 6.88
N LEU A 31 4.21 -15.08 7.41
CA LEU A 31 3.73 -15.63 8.68
C LEU A 31 3.50 -17.15 8.58
N ILE A 32 2.98 -17.65 7.46
CA ILE A 32 2.78 -19.10 7.25
C ILE A 32 4.12 -19.82 7.15
N GLN A 33 5.08 -19.26 6.40
CA GLN A 33 6.41 -19.86 6.22
C GLN A 33 7.22 -19.90 7.52
N ASN A 34 7.21 -18.80 8.28
CA ASN A 34 8.14 -18.62 9.40
C ASN A 34 7.47 -18.78 10.78
N GLY A 35 6.15 -18.70 10.86
CA GLY A 35 5.42 -18.68 12.13
C GLY A 35 5.64 -19.94 12.96
N GLY A 36 5.98 -21.08 12.35
CA GLY A 36 6.36 -22.31 13.06
C GLY A 36 7.59 -22.12 13.96
N ALA A 37 8.66 -21.56 13.41
CA ALA A 37 9.93 -21.32 14.10
C ALA A 37 9.93 -20.02 14.93
N HIS A 38 9.09 -19.05 14.55
CA HIS A 38 8.98 -17.73 15.16
C HIS A 38 7.56 -17.52 15.70
N PRO A 39 7.22 -17.97 16.93
CA PRO A 39 5.88 -17.75 17.49
C PRO A 39 5.55 -16.26 17.71
N GLU A 40 6.55 -15.41 17.92
CA GLU A 40 6.44 -13.98 18.19
C GLU A 40 5.82 -13.19 17.02
N ILE A 41 5.97 -13.65 15.79
CA ILE A 41 5.42 -12.97 14.61
C ILE A 41 3.94 -13.29 14.37
N ARG A 42 3.33 -14.22 15.12
CA ARG A 42 1.93 -14.67 14.94
C ARG A 42 0.92 -13.65 15.45
N VAL A 43 0.94 -12.45 14.89
CA VAL A 43 0.03 -11.36 15.24
C VAL A 43 -0.99 -11.15 14.12
N PRO A 44 -2.28 -10.92 14.46
CA PRO A 44 -3.34 -10.87 13.45
C PRO A 44 -3.36 -9.56 12.65
N ASN A 45 -2.78 -8.48 13.17
CA ASN A 45 -2.79 -7.18 12.51
C ASN A 45 -1.62 -7.06 11.51
N THR A 46 -1.90 -6.76 10.24
CA THR A 46 -0.88 -6.66 9.17
C THR A 46 0.26 -5.70 9.51
N TYR A 47 -0.05 -4.53 10.07
CA TYR A 47 0.97 -3.55 10.44
C TYR A 47 1.89 -4.08 11.53
N LEU A 48 1.32 -4.65 12.60
CA LEU A 48 2.10 -5.25 13.69
C LEU A 48 2.89 -6.47 13.20
N ALA A 49 2.34 -7.26 12.27
CA ALA A 49 3.02 -8.41 11.69
C ALA A 49 4.25 -7.98 10.87
N LEU A 50 4.14 -6.92 10.07
CA LEU A 50 5.27 -6.35 9.34
C LEU A 50 6.36 -5.84 10.30
N GLN A 51 5.99 -5.21 11.42
CA GLN A 51 6.95 -4.81 12.46
C GLN A 51 7.63 -6.03 13.08
N ALA A 52 6.87 -7.06 13.46
CA ALA A 52 7.43 -8.27 14.05
C ALA A 52 8.35 -9.02 13.06
N LEU A 53 8.00 -9.07 11.78
CA LEU A 53 8.84 -9.64 10.72
C LEU A 53 10.17 -8.88 10.56
N LYS A 54 10.14 -7.54 10.65
CA LYS A 54 11.34 -6.69 10.69
C LYS A 54 12.20 -6.98 11.91
N GLU A 55 11.60 -6.97 13.11
CA GLU A 55 12.30 -7.20 14.37
C GLU A 55 12.92 -8.61 14.46
N ALA A 56 12.27 -9.61 13.87
CA ALA A 56 12.78 -10.98 13.77
C ALA A 56 13.86 -11.16 12.67
N GLY A 57 14.16 -10.13 11.87
CA GLY A 57 15.12 -10.19 10.77
C GLY A 57 14.65 -11.03 9.57
N LEU A 58 13.34 -11.30 9.48
CA LEU A 58 12.72 -12.06 8.38
C LEU A 58 12.38 -11.19 7.17
N LEU A 59 12.40 -9.88 7.36
CA LEU A 59 12.43 -8.86 6.32
C LEU A 59 13.63 -7.95 6.55
N SER A 60 14.26 -7.49 5.46
CA SER A 60 15.26 -6.43 5.59
C SER A 60 14.60 -5.14 6.07
N ASP A 61 15.36 -4.27 6.75
CA ASP A 61 14.85 -2.99 7.24
C ASP A 61 14.22 -2.14 6.12
N GLU A 62 14.86 -2.15 4.94
CA GLU A 62 14.42 -1.43 3.74
C GLU A 62 13.08 -1.97 3.22
N ASP A 63 12.98 -3.30 3.03
CA ASP A 63 11.77 -3.93 2.53
C ASP A 63 10.60 -3.72 3.50
N ALA A 64 10.85 -3.88 4.80
CA ALA A 64 9.84 -3.68 5.83
C ALA A 64 9.37 -2.23 5.91
N ASP A 65 10.28 -1.25 5.81
CA ASP A 65 9.91 0.16 5.85
C ASP A 65 9.11 0.57 4.60
N ALA A 66 9.43 0.02 3.43
CA ALA A 66 8.64 0.20 2.21
C ALA A 66 7.21 -0.33 2.38
N LEU A 67 7.04 -1.56 2.88
CA LEU A 67 5.73 -2.16 3.12
C LEU A 67 4.93 -1.40 4.19
N LEU A 68 5.56 -1.00 5.30
CA LEU A 68 4.92 -0.24 6.37
C LEU A 68 4.49 1.15 5.89
N ALA A 69 5.33 1.85 5.13
CA ALA A 69 5.00 3.15 4.54
C ALA A 69 3.84 3.02 3.55
N GLY A 70 3.90 2.05 2.63
CA GLY A 70 2.84 1.75 1.67
C GLY A 70 1.52 1.42 2.36
N TYR A 71 1.54 0.51 3.34
CA TYR A 71 0.33 0.08 4.06
C TYR A 71 -0.34 1.25 4.78
N ARG A 72 0.41 2.05 5.55
CA ARG A 72 -0.13 3.22 6.25
C ARG A 72 -0.73 4.23 5.27
N PHE A 73 -0.01 4.52 4.19
CA PHE A 73 -0.46 5.47 3.19
C PHE A 73 -1.75 5.01 2.49
N LEU A 74 -1.79 3.77 2.00
CA LEU A 74 -2.95 3.22 1.29
C LEU A 74 -4.17 3.10 2.22
N ARG A 75 -3.98 2.70 3.49
CA ARG A 75 -5.06 2.70 4.49
C ARG A 75 -5.57 4.10 4.80
N LEU A 76 -4.69 5.10 4.82
CA LEU A 76 -5.12 6.49 4.96
C LEU A 76 -5.95 6.94 3.75
N VAL A 77 -5.51 6.65 2.52
CA VAL A 77 -6.26 6.93 1.29
C VAL A 77 -7.64 6.25 1.34
N GLU A 78 -7.69 4.96 1.68
CA GLU A 78 -8.94 4.21 1.84
C GLU A 78 -9.92 4.90 2.79
N ASN A 79 -9.42 5.29 3.96
CA ASN A 79 -10.22 5.96 4.98
C ASN A 79 -10.74 7.32 4.48
N ARG A 80 -9.93 8.11 3.75
CA ARG A 80 -10.34 9.40 3.18
C ARG A 80 -11.34 9.26 2.03
N LEU A 81 -11.24 8.20 1.23
CA LEU A 81 -12.21 7.87 0.19
C LEU A 81 -13.55 7.47 0.80
N ARG A 82 -13.55 6.69 1.89
CA ARG A 82 -14.76 6.24 2.58
C ARG A 82 -15.52 7.37 3.28
N ILE A 83 -14.82 8.32 3.92
CA ILE A 83 -15.51 9.45 4.59
C ILE A 83 -16.30 10.30 3.60
N GLY A 84 -15.87 10.38 2.34
CA GLY A 84 -16.55 11.19 1.32
C GLY A 84 -17.63 10.47 0.53
N ASN A 85 -17.81 9.16 0.70
CA ASN A 85 -18.72 8.34 -0.11
C ASN A 85 -19.50 7.39 0.79
N ALA A 86 -20.83 7.34 0.64
CA ALA A 86 -21.70 6.44 1.42
C ALA A 86 -21.50 4.94 1.09
N GLN A 87 -20.54 4.59 0.24
CA GLN A 87 -20.18 3.23 -0.16
C GLN A 87 -18.67 3.02 -0.07
N SER A 88 -18.24 1.76 0.11
CA SER A 88 -16.82 1.38 0.15
C SER A 88 -16.19 1.52 -1.23
N ILE A 89 -15.73 2.72 -1.56
CA ILE A 89 -14.99 2.97 -2.79
C ILE A 89 -13.51 2.71 -2.54
N ASN A 90 -12.97 1.63 -3.12
CA ASN A 90 -11.53 1.35 -3.17
C ASN A 90 -10.87 1.90 -4.44
N ILE A 91 -11.65 2.59 -5.28
CA ILE A 91 -11.23 3.05 -6.59
C ILE A 91 -11.25 4.57 -6.61
N PHE A 92 -10.19 5.21 -7.08
CA PHE A 92 -10.23 6.64 -7.34
C PHE A 92 -9.91 6.95 -8.79
N LEU A 93 -10.57 8.00 -9.29
CA LEU A 93 -10.32 8.52 -10.63
C LEU A 93 -9.05 9.37 -10.59
N LYS A 94 -8.14 9.16 -11.54
CA LYS A 94 -6.93 9.97 -11.73
C LYS A 94 -7.22 11.32 -12.41
N THR A 95 -8.48 11.75 -12.48
CA THR A 95 -8.84 13.05 -13.04
C THR A 95 -8.37 14.18 -12.12
N ARG A 96 -7.98 15.31 -12.71
CA ARG A 96 -7.49 16.49 -11.96
C ARG A 96 -8.42 16.90 -10.82
N HIS A 97 -9.73 16.93 -11.07
CA HIS A 97 -10.73 17.33 -10.07
C HIS A 97 -10.81 16.34 -8.90
N ALA A 98 -10.95 15.05 -9.18
CA ALA A 98 -11.01 14.01 -8.14
C ALA A 98 -9.72 13.98 -7.31
N MET A 99 -8.56 14.08 -7.98
CA MET A 99 -7.27 14.11 -7.32
C MET A 99 -7.05 15.35 -6.45
N ASN A 100 -7.51 16.53 -6.88
CA ASN A 100 -7.46 17.74 -6.04
C ASN A 100 -8.29 17.59 -4.76
N MET A 101 -9.48 16.97 -4.86
CA MET A 101 -10.33 16.71 -3.70
C MET A 101 -9.68 15.73 -2.72
N LEU A 102 -9.09 14.65 -3.23
CA LEU A 102 -8.38 13.68 -2.41
C LEU A 102 -7.12 14.29 -1.79
N ALA A 103 -6.33 15.06 -2.55
CA ALA A 103 -5.10 15.71 -2.10
C ALA A 103 -5.35 16.61 -0.89
N ARG A 104 -6.41 17.44 -0.94
CA ARG A 104 -6.82 18.28 0.20
C ARG A 104 -7.18 17.46 1.44
N ARG A 105 -7.91 16.35 1.29
CA ARG A 105 -8.25 15.44 2.40
C ARG A 105 -7.04 14.71 2.98
N MET A 106 -6.01 14.56 2.16
CA MET A 106 -4.71 13.96 2.50
C MET A 106 -3.69 15.01 2.98
N ASN A 107 -4.10 16.28 3.14
CA ASN A 107 -3.27 17.42 3.55
C ASN A 107 -2.10 17.76 2.59
N PHE A 108 -2.20 17.38 1.31
CA PHE A 108 -1.28 17.90 0.30
C PHE A 108 -1.68 19.33 -0.08
N VAL A 109 -0.66 20.18 -0.28
CA VAL A 109 -0.83 21.59 -0.66
C VAL A 109 -0.03 21.92 -1.92
N ASP A 110 -0.49 22.93 -2.64
CA ASP A 110 0.27 23.53 -3.74
C ASP A 110 1.45 24.31 -3.13
N ASP A 111 2.65 24.14 -3.67
CA ASP A 111 3.82 24.96 -3.33
C ASP A 111 4.77 25.04 -4.54
N ILE A 112 6.01 25.51 -4.30
CA ILE A 112 7.03 25.67 -5.34
C ILE A 112 7.41 24.37 -6.05
N ASP A 113 7.28 23.22 -5.38
CA ASP A 113 7.63 21.90 -5.92
C ASP A 113 6.49 21.27 -6.73
N GLY A 114 5.32 21.93 -6.80
CA GLY A 114 4.23 21.55 -7.69
C GLY A 114 2.86 21.51 -7.02
N SER A 115 1.87 21.04 -7.78
CA SER A 115 0.48 20.99 -7.32
C SER A 115 0.20 19.82 -6.38
N ALA A 116 -0.73 20.01 -5.45
CA ALA A 116 -1.14 19.06 -4.43
C ALA A 116 -1.56 17.71 -5.02
N ASN A 117 -2.28 17.71 -6.15
CA ASN A 117 -2.67 16.49 -6.84
C ASN A 117 -1.50 15.72 -7.46
N ALA A 118 -0.50 16.43 -8.02
CA ALA A 118 0.67 15.81 -8.62
C ALA A 118 1.54 15.16 -7.54
N LYS A 119 1.69 15.83 -6.39
CA LYS A 119 2.37 15.27 -5.21
C LYS A 119 1.67 14.06 -4.65
N LEU A 120 0.34 14.10 -4.52
CA LEU A 120 -0.43 12.93 -4.08
C LEU A 120 -0.25 11.76 -5.04
N LEU A 121 -0.33 12.01 -6.35
CA LEU A 121 -0.15 10.97 -7.37
C LEU A 121 1.26 10.37 -7.32
N ALA A 122 2.29 11.23 -7.28
CA ALA A 122 3.68 10.79 -7.18
C ALA A 122 3.94 9.98 -5.90
N GLN A 123 3.36 10.39 -4.76
CA GLN A 123 3.48 9.63 -3.51
C GLN A 123 2.75 8.29 -3.58
N PHE A 124 1.58 8.24 -4.24
CA PHE A 124 0.86 7.00 -4.49
C PHE A 124 1.68 6.05 -5.34
N GLU A 125 2.15 6.49 -6.51
CA GLU A 125 2.96 5.70 -7.44
C GLU A 125 4.26 5.20 -6.79
N LYS A 126 4.97 6.09 -6.08
CA LYS A 126 6.18 5.74 -5.34
C LYS A 126 5.94 4.61 -4.32
N ASN A 127 4.85 4.72 -3.55
CA ASN A 127 4.56 3.72 -2.53
C ASN A 127 4.10 2.40 -3.13
N THR A 128 3.25 2.42 -4.15
CA THR A 128 2.77 1.19 -4.81
C THR A 128 3.90 0.49 -5.57
N GLU A 129 4.80 1.22 -6.21
CA GLU A 129 5.96 0.63 -6.88
C GLU A 129 6.89 -0.03 -5.85
N ALA A 130 7.26 0.67 -4.78
CA ALA A 130 8.13 0.11 -3.75
C ALA A 130 7.52 -1.14 -3.08
N VAL A 131 6.21 -1.13 -2.80
CA VAL A 131 5.50 -2.33 -2.30
C VAL A 131 5.62 -3.48 -3.29
N ARG A 132 5.45 -3.19 -4.58
CA ARG A 132 5.44 -4.22 -5.61
C ARG A 132 6.83 -4.79 -5.88
N GLU A 133 7.88 -3.96 -5.86
CA GLU A 133 9.27 -4.42 -5.94
C GLU A 133 9.57 -5.42 -4.82
N VAL A 134 9.15 -5.12 -3.58
CA VAL A 134 9.32 -6.04 -2.44
C VAL A 134 8.50 -7.32 -2.62
N TYR A 135 7.25 -7.20 -3.08
CA TYR A 135 6.39 -8.34 -3.35
C TYR A 135 7.01 -9.29 -4.39
N GLU A 136 7.46 -8.75 -5.52
CA GLU A 136 8.08 -9.53 -6.60
C GLU A 136 9.40 -10.15 -6.12
N LYS A 137 10.24 -9.38 -5.43
CA LYS A 137 11.50 -9.87 -4.84
C LYS A 137 11.29 -11.12 -3.98
N ILE A 138 10.26 -11.14 -3.12
CA ILE A 138 10.06 -12.24 -2.17
C ILE A 138 9.29 -13.41 -2.81
N VAL A 139 8.20 -13.12 -3.53
CA VAL A 139 7.34 -14.16 -4.08
C VAL A 139 8.03 -14.88 -5.25
N VAL A 140 8.77 -14.15 -6.10
CA VAL A 140 9.51 -14.75 -7.22
C VAL A 140 10.75 -15.50 -6.73
N ALA A 141 11.47 -15.01 -5.71
CA ALA A 141 12.62 -15.72 -5.17
C ALA A 141 12.26 -17.07 -4.51
N THR A 142 10.99 -17.29 -4.18
CA THR A 142 10.53 -18.52 -3.53
C THR A 142 9.74 -19.45 -4.45
N THR A 143 9.66 -19.13 -5.75
CA THR A 143 9.06 -19.97 -6.80
C THR A 143 10.14 -20.59 -7.68
#